data_AF-A0A3C1NLK9-F1
#
_entry.id   AF-A0A3C1NLK9-F1
#
_cell.length_a   1.000
_cell.length_b   1.000
_cell.length_c   1.000
_cell.angle_alpha   90.00
_cell.angle_beta   90.00
_cell.angle_gamma   90.00
#
_symmetry.space_group_name_H-M   'P 1'
#
loop_
_entity.id
_entity.type
_entity.pdbx_description
1 polymer ?
#
loop_
_entity_poly.entity_id
_entity_poly.type
_entity_poly.pdbx_seq_one_letter_code
_entity_poly.pdbx_strand_id
1 'polypeptide(L)' 'MQFNVKCDPEQAVLWREEFPDAVLPGYHMNKKHWNTVIVDGRVPETLLQRMVRHSYELVYGKKK' A
#
# COMPACT_ATOMS: atom_id res chain seq x y z
N MET A 1 6.28 3.01 13.13
CA MET A 1 5.01 3.63 12.70
C MET A 1 4.49 2.85 11.50
N GLN A 2 3.17 2.67 11.32
CA GLN A 2 2.61 1.94 10.18
C GLN A 2 1.27 2.52 9.73
N PHE A 3 0.89 2.29 8.48
CA PHE A 3 -0.41 2.71 7.93
C PHE A 3 -0.92 1.72 6.87
N ASN A 4 -2.22 1.82 6.54
CA ASN A 4 -2.85 0.98 5.52
C ASN A 4 -3.11 1.78 4.24
N VAL A 5 -2.83 1.16 3.08
CA VAL A 5 -3.13 1.73 1.76
C VAL A 5 -3.92 0.75 0.92
N LYS A 6 -4.87 1.30 0.17
CA LYS A 6 -5.61 0.55 -0.85
C LYS A 6 -4.80 0.52 -2.14
N CYS A 7 -4.78 -0.64 -2.79
CA CYS A 7 -4.02 -0.88 -4.01
C CYS A 7 -4.86 -1.74 -4.96
N ASP A 8 -4.51 -1.68 -6.24
CA ASP A 8 -4.92 -2.72 -7.17
C ASP A 8 -4.27 -4.06 -6.77
N PRO A 9 -4.95 -5.21 -6.95
CA PRO A 9 -4.45 -6.49 -6.47
C PRO A 9 -3.06 -6.87 -7.00
N GLU A 10 -2.77 -6.56 -8.26
CA GLU A 10 -1.47 -6.83 -8.89
C GLU A 10 -0.38 -5.96 -8.26
N GLN A 11 -0.63 -4.66 -8.13
CA GLN A 11 0.29 -3.71 -7.50
C GLN A 11 0.54 -4.05 -6.03
N ALA A 12 -0.49 -4.55 -5.33
CA ALA A 12 -0.38 -4.95 -3.93
C ALA A 12 0.63 -6.10 -3.76
N VAL A 13 0.64 -7.07 -4.68
CA VAL A 13 1.58 -8.20 -4.69
C VAL A 13 2.98 -7.71 -5.01
N LEU A 14 3.14 -6.92 -6.08
CA LEU A 14 4.45 -6.39 -6.49
C LEU A 14 5.15 -5.65 -5.35
N TRP A 15 4.45 -4.77 -4.62
CA TRP A 15 5.07 -4.05 -3.50
C TRP A 15 5.43 -4.94 -2.31
N ARG A 16 4.71 -6.06 -2.09
CA ARG A 16 5.09 -7.04 -1.06
C ARG A 16 6.31 -7.84 -1.47
N GLU A 17 6.46 -8.14 -2.76
CA GLU A 17 7.63 -8.84 -3.29
C GLU A 17 8.88 -7.94 -3.27
N GLU A 18 8.73 -6.66 -3.59
CA GLU A 18 9.82 -5.69 -3.60
C GLU A 18 10.27 -5.30 -2.18
N PHE A 19 9.35 -5.23 -1.22
CA PHE A 19 9.62 -4.83 0.16
C PHE A 19 8.99 -5.78 1.19
N PRO A 20 9.42 -7.06 1.27
CA PRO A 20 8.76 -8.09 2.07
C PRO A 20 8.70 -7.77 3.57
N ASP A 21 9.70 -7.07 4.10
CA ASP A 21 9.78 -6.72 5.52
C ASP A 21 9.10 -5.39 5.88
N ALA A 22 8.67 -4.60 4.89
CA ALA A 22 8.07 -3.28 5.10
C ALA A 22 6.67 -3.14 4.51
N VAL A 23 6.29 -3.98 3.55
CA VAL A 23 4.97 -4.01 2.93
C VAL A 23 4.35 -5.37 3.18
N LEU A 24 3.40 -5.40 4.10
CA LEU A 24 2.73 -6.61 4.57
C LEU A 24 1.31 -6.70 4.03
N PRO A 25 0.71 -7.90 4.01
CA PRO A 25 -0.73 -8.05 3.77
C PRO A 25 -1.54 -7.17 4.74
N GLY A 26 -2.59 -6.52 4.23
CA GLY A 26 -3.38 -5.55 5.00
C GLY A 26 -3.89 -6.12 6.33
N TYR A 27 -3.45 -5.51 7.44
CA TYR A 27 -3.91 -5.81 8.80
C TYR A 27 -5.36 -5.39 9.00
N HIS A 28 -6.20 -6.33 9.45
CA HIS A 28 -7.67 -6.19 9.61
C HIS A 28 -8.43 -5.74 8.34
N MET A 29 -7.78 -5.75 7.17
CA MET A 29 -8.34 -5.33 5.90
C MET A 29 -8.35 -6.49 4.91
N ASN A 30 -9.01 -6.30 3.76
CA ASN A 30 -9.00 -7.28 2.69
C ASN A 30 -7.58 -7.38 2.08
N LYS A 31 -6.89 -8.50 2.35
CA LYS A 31 -5.50 -8.78 1.93
C LYS A 31 -5.31 -8.81 0.41
N LYS A 32 -6.37 -8.82 -0.39
CA LYS A 32 -6.29 -8.68 -1.85
C LYS A 32 -6.11 -7.21 -2.27
N HIS A 33 -6.69 -6.27 -1.53
CA HIS A 33 -6.78 -4.86 -1.94
C HIS A 33 -6.02 -3.90 -1.03
N TRP A 34 -5.48 -4.39 0.08
CA TRP A 34 -4.87 -3.54 1.09
C TRP A 34 -3.51 -4.08 1.51
N ASN A 35 -2.58 -3.14 1.70
CA ASN A 35 -1.27 -3.38 2.28
C ASN A 35 -1.14 -2.60 3.59
N THR A 36 -0.42 -3.18 4.54
CA THR A 36 0.10 -2.46 5.71
C THR A 36 1.55 -2.10 5.43
N VAL A 37 1.86 -0.81 5.48
CA VAL A 37 3.21 -0.29 5.20
C VAL A 37 3.84 0.16 6.50
N ILE A 38 5.04 -0.35 6.78
CA ILE A 38 5.87 0.00 7.93
C ILE A 38 6.80 1.13 7.50
N VAL A 39 6.84 2.20 8.30
CA VAL A 39 7.69 3.37 8.07
C VAL A 39 8.93 3.25 8.96
N ASP A 40 9.92 2.52 8.47
CA ASP A 40 11.19 2.24 9.15
C ASP A 40 12.43 2.60 8.32
N GLY A 41 12.23 3.26 7.17
CA GLY A 41 13.29 3.71 6.27
C GLY A 41 13.65 2.73 5.14
N ARG A 42 13.06 1.53 5.10
CA ARG A 42 13.31 0.56 4.00
C ARG A 42 12.61 0.96 2.70
N VAL A 43 11.46 1.62 2.80
CA VAL A 43 10.71 2.14 1.66
C VAL A 43 11.07 3.62 1.50
N PRO A 44 11.56 4.05 0.32
CA PRO A 44 11.87 5.46 0.07
C PRO A 44 10.65 6.36 0.28
N GLU A 45 10.86 7.56 0.82
CA GLU A 45 9.76 8.50 1.11
C GLU A 45 8.94 8.82 -0.14
N THR A 46 9.58 8.99 -1.30
CA THR A 46 8.91 9.23 -2.59
C THR A 46 7.98 8.09 -2.97
N LEU A 47 8.35 6.85 -2.63
CA LEU A 47 7.50 5.68 -2.85
C LEU A 47 6.34 5.65 -1.85
N LEU A 48 6.56 5.96 -0.57
CA LEU A 48 5.48 6.09 0.41
C LEU A 48 4.43 7.11 -0.05
N GLN A 49 4.86 8.27 -0.52
CA GLN A 49 3.97 9.30 -1.08
C GLN A 49 3.19 8.78 -2.31
N ARG A 50 3.85 8.01 -3.19
CA ARG A 50 3.21 7.37 -4.35
C ARG A 50 2.15 6.36 -3.93
N MET A 51 2.43 5.53 -2.91
CA MET A 51 1.47 4.55 -2.37
C MET A 51 0.22 5.23 -1.82
N VAL A 52 0.39 6.33 -1.06
CA VAL A 52 -0.73 7.13 -0.53
C VAL A 52 -1.54 7.77 -1.65
N ARG A 53 -0.88 8.39 -2.64
CA ARG A 53 -1.54 9.00 -3.79
C ARG A 53 -2.34 7.97 -4.59
N HIS A 54 -1.75 6.82 -4.90
CA HIS A 54 -2.43 5.73 -5.60
C HIS A 54 -3.68 5.25 -4.84
N SER A 55 -3.55 5.05 -3.52
CA SER A 55 -4.69 4.70 -2.67
C SER A 55 -5.80 5.75 -2.71
N TYR A 56 -5.45 7.03 -2.72
CA TYR A 56 -6.42 8.12 -2.82
C TYR A 56 -7.13 8.11 -4.18
N GLU A 57 -6.38 8.00 -5.28
CA GLU A 57 -6.91 7.97 -6.64
C GLU A 57 -7.88 6.79 -6.84
N LEU A 58 -7.59 5.62 -6.26
CA LEU A 58 -8.49 4.46 -6.31
C LEU A 58 -9.83 4.65 -5.58
N VAL A 59 -9.84 5.51 -4.56
CA VAL A 59 -11.06 5.81 -3.79
C VAL A 59 -11.83 6.96 -4.44
N TYR A 60 -11.12 8.02 -4.84
CA TYR A 60 -11.71 9.20 -5.45
C TYR A 60 -12.18 8.96 -6.89
N GLY A 61 -11.38 8.22 -7.68
CA GLY A 61 -11.68 7.86 -9.07
C GLY A 61 -12.84 6.89 -9.21
N LYS A 62 -13.20 6.17 -8.14
CA LYS A 62 -14.49 5.47 -8.06
C LYS A 62 -15.59 6.46 -7.70
N LYS A 63 -16.02 7.26 -8.67
CA LYS A 63 -17.31 7.95 -8.55
C LYS A 63 -18.42 6.90 -8.43
N LYS A 64 -19.32 7.11 -7.47
CA LYS A 64 -20.58 6.37 -7.36
C LYS A 64 -21.47 6.67 -8.56
#